data_AF-A0A4R8GGR9-F1
#
_entry.id   AF-A0A4R8GGR9-F1
#
_cell.length_a   1.000
_cell.length_b   1.000
_cell.length_c   1.000
_cell.angle_alpha   90.00
_cell.angle_beta   90.00
_cell.angle_gamma   90.00
#
_symmetry.space_group_name_H-M   'P 1'
#
loop_
_entity.id
_entity.type
_entity.pdbx_description
1 polymer ?
#
loop_
_entity_poly.entity_id
_entity_poly.type
_entity_poly.pdbx_seq_one_letter_code
_entity_poly.pdbx_strand_id
1 'polypeptide(L)'
;MKKESLDLVVRELLERSGSLAEIKLESHFPGNRIAGGKYSMGTHTVTLYKEEIMRQCQQLFSSADRFLDYFTVVFAHELGHAEDTELEELANYLDSCITEQERCLTALKIEENAWGFAEKLLPDMDKAFMQKIIYHSLKPYRDQLQVEPA
;
A
#
# COMPACT_ATOMS: atom_id res chain seq x y z
N MET A 1 19.79 -4.26 10.13
CA MET A 1 18.55 -5.03 9.91
C MET A 1 18.85 -6.21 9.00
N LYS A 2 18.50 -7.44 9.41
CA LYS A 2 18.92 -8.63 8.66
C LYS A 2 17.90 -8.93 7.56
N LYS A 3 18.38 -9.23 6.35
CA LYS A 3 17.57 -9.68 5.20
C LYS A 3 16.59 -10.79 5.58
N GLU A 4 17.01 -11.68 6.47
CA GLU A 4 16.24 -12.79 7.04
C GLU A 4 14.91 -12.33 7.67
N SER A 5 14.84 -11.15 8.29
CA SER A 5 13.61 -10.64 8.90
C SER A 5 12.57 -10.22 7.86
N LEU A 6 13.01 -9.71 6.70
CA LEU A 6 12.10 -9.31 5.63
C LEU A 6 11.55 -10.50 4.87
N ASP A 7 12.40 -11.49 4.59
CA ASP A 7 11.98 -12.72 3.93
C ASP A 7 10.93 -13.48 4.75
N LEU A 8 11.03 -13.44 6.09
CA LEU A 8 10.03 -13.99 6.99
C LEU A 8 8.68 -13.27 6.90
N VAL A 9 8.69 -11.93 6.95
CA VAL A 9 7.47 -11.11 6.80
C VAL A 9 6.81 -11.39 5.45
N VAL A 10 7.60 -11.43 4.38
CA VAL A 10 7.08 -11.69 3.02
C VAL A 10 6.38 -13.05 2.96
N ARG A 11 7.04 -14.10 3.46
CA ARG A 11 6.48 -15.45 3.45
C ARG A 11 5.19 -15.54 4.27
N GLU A 12 5.19 -14.94 5.45
CA GLU A 12 4.04 -14.96 6.36
C GLU A 12 2.83 -14.24 5.76
N LEU A 13 3.02 -13.05 5.17
CA LEU A 13 1.91 -12.31 4.56
C LEU A 13 1.38 -12.98 3.29
N LEU A 14 2.25 -13.61 2.49
CA LEU A 14 1.81 -14.42 1.35
C LEU A 14 0.96 -15.61 1.80
N GLU A 15 1.40 -16.34 2.83
CA GLU A 15 0.67 -17.48 3.37
C GLU A 15 -0.70 -17.07 3.94
N ARG A 16 -0.75 -15.97 4.68
CA ARG A 16 -2.00 -15.44 5.26
C ARG A 16 -2.96 -14.88 4.22
N SER A 17 -2.45 -14.21 3.19
CA SER A 17 -3.28 -13.60 2.13
C SER A 17 -3.78 -14.63 1.12
N GLY A 18 -3.04 -15.73 0.93
CA GLY A 18 -3.28 -16.67 -0.17
C GLY A 18 -2.87 -16.13 -1.54
N SER A 19 -2.21 -14.96 -1.57
CA SER A 19 -1.83 -14.29 -2.81
C SER A 19 -0.80 -15.11 -3.59
N LEU A 20 -0.96 -15.12 -4.91
CA LEU A 20 -0.01 -15.73 -5.85
C LEU A 20 0.88 -14.69 -6.53
N ALA A 21 0.84 -13.44 -6.07
CA ALA A 21 1.62 -12.35 -6.64
C ALA A 21 3.12 -12.62 -6.54
N GLU A 22 3.85 -12.30 -7.62
CA GLU A 22 5.31 -12.32 -7.58
C GLU A 22 5.82 -11.16 -6.71
N ILE A 23 6.71 -11.43 -5.77
CA ILE A 23 7.25 -10.41 -4.86
C ILE A 23 8.68 -10.03 -5.24
N LYS A 24 8.90 -8.73 -5.45
CA LYS A 24 10.23 -8.15 -5.71
C LYS A 24 10.61 -7.17 -4.61
N LEU A 25 11.81 -7.33 -4.07
CA LEU A 25 12.38 -6.41 -3.08
C LEU A 25 13.51 -5.61 -3.71
N GLU A 26 13.26 -4.33 -3.96
CA GLU A 26 14.24 -3.39 -4.50
C GLU A 26 14.67 -2.38 -3.43
N SER A 27 15.77 -1.67 -3.70
CA SER A 27 16.23 -0.62 -2.79
C SER A 27 15.41 0.66 -2.97
N HIS A 28 15.27 1.14 -4.22
CA HIS A 28 14.71 2.45 -4.54
C HIS A 28 13.69 2.39 -5.67
N PHE A 29 12.69 3.28 -5.61
CA PHE A 29 11.75 3.47 -6.71
C PHE A 29 12.48 4.15 -7.90
N PRO A 30 12.32 3.67 -9.14
CA PRO A 30 13.04 4.20 -10.31
C PRO A 30 12.55 5.58 -10.81
N GLY A 31 11.80 6.34 -10.01
CA GLY A 31 11.22 7.64 -10.39
C GLY A 31 11.39 8.71 -9.32
N ASN A 32 10.86 9.91 -9.61
CA ASN A 32 11.07 11.10 -8.76
C ASN A 32 10.11 11.21 -7.56
N ARG A 33 9.42 10.13 -7.19
CA ARG A 33 8.48 10.10 -6.05
C ARG A 33 8.91 9.07 -5.01
N ILE A 34 8.54 9.32 -3.76
CA ILE A 34 8.73 8.38 -2.65
C ILE A 34 7.52 7.43 -2.64
N ALA A 35 7.68 6.25 -3.26
CA ALA A 35 6.68 5.19 -3.25
C ALA A 35 7.22 4.00 -2.46
N GLY A 36 6.49 3.57 -1.42
CA GLY A 36 6.88 2.44 -0.58
C GLY A 36 6.75 1.10 -1.30
N GLY A 37 5.70 0.96 -2.13
CA GLY A 37 5.46 -0.20 -2.96
C GLY A 37 4.80 0.16 -4.28
N LYS A 38 4.65 -0.86 -5.13
CA LYS A 38 3.86 -0.82 -6.35
C LYS A 38 3.38 -2.23 -6.72
N TYR A 39 2.08 -2.38 -6.88
CA TYR A 39 1.49 -3.49 -7.62
C TYR A 39 1.41 -3.20 -9.13
N SER A 40 1.73 -4.21 -9.94
CA SER A 40 1.62 -4.17 -11.40
C SER A 40 0.66 -5.26 -11.88
N MET A 41 -0.53 -4.85 -12.33
CA MET A 41 -1.59 -5.76 -12.80
C MET A 41 -1.12 -6.70 -13.91
N GLY A 42 -0.46 -6.18 -14.94
CA GLY A 42 -0.10 -6.95 -16.14
C GLY A 42 0.88 -8.11 -15.90
N THR A 43 1.64 -8.08 -14.81
CA THR A 43 2.56 -9.17 -14.43
C THR A 43 2.19 -9.81 -13.10
N HIS A 44 1.10 -9.38 -12.47
CA HIS A 44 0.71 -9.76 -11.12
C HIS A 44 1.90 -9.72 -10.14
N THR A 45 2.61 -8.58 -10.12
CA THR A 45 3.85 -8.41 -9.34
C THR A 45 3.72 -7.27 -8.34
N VAL A 46 4.07 -7.54 -7.08
CA VAL A 46 4.26 -6.54 -6.04
C VAL A 46 5.76 -6.23 -5.91
N THR A 47 6.13 -4.97 -6.06
CA THR A 47 7.50 -4.49 -5.83
C THR A 47 7.53 -3.58 -4.60
N LEU A 48 8.42 -3.87 -3.65
CA LEU A 48 8.61 -3.08 -2.43
C LEU A 48 9.99 -2.42 -2.44
N TYR A 49 10.03 -1.13 -2.08
CA TYR A 49 11.23 -0.31 -2.15
C TYR A 49 11.72 0.02 -0.74
N LYS A 50 12.67 -0.79 -0.24
CA LYS A 50 13.07 -0.80 1.17
C LYS A 50 13.53 0.57 1.70
N GLU A 51 14.30 1.31 0.91
CA GLU A 51 14.79 2.62 1.33
C GLU A 51 13.69 3.67 1.34
N GLU A 52 12.71 3.58 0.43
CA GLU A 52 11.55 4.49 0.43
C GLU A 52 10.63 4.21 1.61
N ILE A 53 10.35 2.93 1.91
CA ILE A 53 9.60 2.51 3.10
C ILE A 53 10.29 3.02 4.37
N MET A 54 11.62 2.90 4.46
CA MET A 54 12.37 3.39 5.61
C MET A 54 12.30 4.91 5.74
N ARG A 55 12.41 5.64 4.64
CA ARG A 55 12.25 7.10 4.61
C ARG A 55 10.85 7.53 5.04
N GLN A 56 9.81 6.86 4.55
CA GLN A 56 8.43 7.14 4.93
C GLN A 56 8.19 6.87 6.42
N CYS A 57 8.71 5.76 6.95
CA CYS A 57 8.65 5.45 8.38
C CYS A 57 9.31 6.56 9.21
N GLN A 58 10.52 6.97 8.82
CA GLN A 58 11.24 8.06 9.48
C GLN A 58 10.50 9.40 9.38
N GLN A 59 9.91 9.74 8.23
CA GLN A 59 9.17 10.99 8.05
C GLN A 59 7.90 11.02 8.90
N LEU A 60 7.17 9.91 8.96
CA LEU A 60 5.86 9.86 9.62
C LEU A 60 5.96 9.70 11.14
N PHE A 61 6.97 8.98 11.62
CA PHE A 61 7.15 8.65 13.03
C PHE A 61 8.37 9.29 13.68
N SER A 62 9.17 10.06 12.92
CA SER A 62 10.45 10.62 13.38
C SER A 62 11.45 9.56 13.87
N SER A 63 11.24 8.29 13.52
CA SER A 63 12.06 7.14 13.89
C SER A 63 11.86 6.01 12.88
N ALA A 64 12.90 5.17 12.72
CA ALA A 64 12.88 3.94 11.95
C ALA A 64 12.79 2.68 12.83
N ASP A 65 12.59 2.83 14.14
CA ASP A 65 12.55 1.70 15.09
C ASP A 65 11.43 0.69 14.75
N ARG A 66 10.34 1.19 14.15
CA ARG A 66 9.19 0.39 13.70
C ARG A 66 9.24 0.08 12.20
N PHE A 67 10.42 0.05 11.59
CA PHE A 67 10.55 -0.21 10.16
C PHE A 67 9.88 -1.53 9.74
N LEU A 68 10.08 -2.63 10.48
CA LEU A 68 9.51 -3.92 10.09
C LEU A 68 7.97 -3.90 10.14
N ASP A 69 7.38 -3.24 11.13
CA ASP A 69 5.93 -3.03 11.19
C ASP A 69 5.47 -2.17 10.00
N TYR A 70 6.18 -1.08 9.71
CA TYR A 70 5.84 -0.19 8.60
C TYR A 70 5.93 -0.93 7.26
N PHE A 71 6.98 -1.72 7.05
CA PHE A 71 7.16 -2.57 5.88
C PHE A 71 6.02 -3.58 5.76
N THR A 72 5.64 -4.23 6.87
CA THR A 72 4.51 -5.16 6.92
C THR A 72 3.21 -4.49 6.50
N VAL A 73 2.94 -3.27 6.99
CA VAL A 73 1.74 -2.50 6.64
C VAL A 73 1.72 -2.11 5.15
N VAL A 74 2.84 -1.60 4.62
CA VAL A 74 2.95 -1.27 3.18
C VAL A 74 2.78 -2.52 2.34
N PHE A 75 3.40 -3.64 2.70
CA PHE A 75 3.27 -4.87 1.93
C PHE A 75 1.83 -5.39 1.92
N ALA A 76 1.14 -5.38 3.07
CA ALA A 76 -0.26 -5.77 3.15
C ALA A 76 -1.17 -4.90 2.26
N HIS A 77 -0.88 -3.61 2.12
CA HIS A 77 -1.58 -2.72 1.20
C HIS A 77 -1.34 -3.09 -0.27
N GLU A 78 -0.09 -3.37 -0.67
CA GLU A 78 0.19 -3.80 -2.05
C GLU A 78 -0.45 -5.16 -2.38
N LEU A 79 -0.51 -6.08 -1.41
CA LEU A 79 -1.29 -7.32 -1.54
C LEU A 79 -2.79 -7.04 -1.66
N GLY A 80 -3.29 -6.00 -0.98
CA GLY A 80 -4.65 -5.53 -1.15
C GLY A 80 -4.98 -5.16 -2.60
N HIS A 81 -4.06 -4.51 -3.32
CA HIS A 81 -4.23 -4.30 -4.76
C HIS A 81 -4.16 -5.61 -5.56
N ALA A 82 -3.27 -6.53 -5.19
CA ALA A 82 -3.14 -7.80 -5.90
C ALA A 82 -4.40 -8.67 -5.80
N GLU A 83 -5.11 -8.60 -4.68
CA GLU A 83 -6.29 -9.41 -4.36
C GLU A 83 -7.62 -8.66 -4.54
N ASP A 84 -7.59 -7.40 -4.99
CA ASP A 84 -8.81 -6.63 -5.26
C ASP A 84 -9.46 -7.08 -6.58
N THR A 85 -10.56 -7.81 -6.46
CA THR A 85 -11.35 -8.30 -7.60
C THR A 85 -12.03 -7.17 -8.39
N GLU A 86 -12.20 -5.99 -7.81
CA GLU A 86 -12.78 -4.82 -8.47
C GLU A 86 -11.72 -3.99 -9.23
N LEU A 87 -10.42 -4.25 -9.00
CA LEU A 87 -9.35 -3.38 -9.47
C LEU A 87 -9.31 -3.23 -10.99
N GLU A 88 -9.52 -4.31 -11.74
CA GLU A 88 -9.53 -4.26 -13.20
C GLU A 88 -10.66 -3.36 -13.73
N GLU A 89 -11.87 -3.50 -13.18
CA GLU A 89 -13.01 -2.67 -13.55
C GLU A 89 -12.79 -1.21 -13.18
N LEU A 90 -12.31 -0.94 -11.96
CA LEU A 90 -12.04 0.41 -11.48
C LEU A 90 -10.91 1.09 -12.27
N ALA A 91 -9.86 0.35 -12.64
CA ALA A 91 -8.77 0.86 -13.47
C ALA A 91 -9.25 1.19 -14.88
N ASN A 92 -10.05 0.32 -15.49
CA ASN A 92 -10.68 0.61 -16.78
C ASN A 92 -11.61 1.83 -16.70
N TYR A 93 -12.35 1.98 -15.60
CA TYR A 93 -13.20 3.13 -15.38
C TYR A 93 -12.39 4.43 -15.23
N LEU A 94 -11.25 4.41 -14.51
CA LEU A 94 -10.33 5.56 -14.40
C LEU A 94 -9.89 6.10 -15.77
N ASP A 95 -9.55 5.22 -16.71
CA ASP A 95 -9.15 5.60 -18.06
C ASP A 95 -10.29 6.28 -18.86
N SER A 96 -11.53 5.94 -18.54
CA SER A 96 -12.75 6.47 -19.18
C SER A 96 -13.35 7.70 -18.51
N CYS A 97 -12.89 8.06 -17.30
CA CYS A 97 -13.46 9.16 -16.51
C CYS A 97 -13.38 10.51 -17.24
N ILE A 98 -14.48 11.26 -17.25
CA ILE A 98 -14.57 12.54 -17.97
C ILE A 98 -14.13 13.69 -17.06
N THR A 99 -14.51 13.62 -15.78
CA THR A 99 -14.22 14.67 -14.81
C THR A 99 -13.09 14.28 -13.85
N GLU A 100 -12.38 15.29 -13.34
CA GLU A 100 -11.36 15.09 -12.31
C GLU A 100 -11.94 14.55 -11.01
N GLN A 101 -13.19 14.91 -10.70
CA GLN A 101 -13.90 14.42 -9.52
C GLN A 101 -14.16 12.92 -9.60
N GLU A 102 -14.63 12.42 -10.75
CA GLU A 102 -14.81 10.98 -10.97
C GLU A 102 -13.46 10.25 -10.85
N ARG A 103 -12.40 10.78 -11.49
CA ARG A 103 -11.05 10.20 -11.38
C ARG A 103 -10.60 10.09 -9.93
N CYS A 104 -10.75 11.16 -9.16
CA CYS A 104 -10.30 11.19 -7.77
C CYS A 104 -11.13 10.25 -6.87
N LEU A 105 -12.45 10.17 -7.08
CA LEU A 105 -13.32 9.23 -6.36
C LEU A 105 -12.96 7.77 -6.66
N THR A 106 -12.73 7.43 -7.93
CA THR A 106 -12.36 6.07 -8.31
C THR A 106 -10.97 5.71 -7.81
N ALA A 107 -10.00 6.63 -7.88
CA ALA A 107 -8.67 6.41 -7.34
C ALA A 107 -8.71 6.21 -5.81
N LEU A 108 -9.49 7.03 -5.09
CA LEU A 108 -9.71 6.85 -3.66
C LEU A 108 -10.31 5.48 -3.35
N LYS A 109 -11.32 5.04 -4.12
CA LYS A 109 -11.96 3.73 -3.94
C LYS A 109 -10.97 2.57 -4.10
N ILE A 110 -10.09 2.63 -5.10
CA ILE A 110 -9.03 1.63 -5.30
C ILE A 110 -8.11 1.55 -4.07
N GLU A 111 -7.69 2.70 -3.54
CA GLU A 111 -6.83 2.76 -2.36
C GLU A 111 -7.56 2.24 -1.11
N GLU A 112 -8.82 2.62 -0.91
CA GLU A 112 -9.63 2.18 0.22
C GLU A 112 -9.89 0.66 0.20
N ASN A 113 -10.10 0.07 -0.98
CA ASN A 113 -10.18 -1.39 -1.14
C ASN A 113 -8.89 -2.07 -0.67
N ALA A 114 -7.74 -1.58 -1.13
CA ALA A 114 -6.44 -2.12 -0.76
C ALA A 114 -6.16 -1.98 0.76
N TRP A 115 -6.47 -0.83 1.36
CA TRP A 115 -6.35 -0.66 2.81
C TRP A 115 -7.33 -1.54 3.60
N GLY A 116 -8.57 -1.69 3.13
CA GLY A 116 -9.56 -2.57 3.75
C GLY A 116 -9.15 -4.04 3.73
N PHE A 117 -8.40 -4.48 2.71
CA PHE A 117 -7.75 -5.79 2.70
C PHE A 117 -6.60 -5.85 3.71
N ALA A 118 -5.71 -4.85 3.71
CA ALA A 118 -4.56 -4.80 4.61
C ALA A 118 -4.97 -4.88 6.09
N GLU A 119 -6.02 -4.16 6.49
CA GLU A 119 -6.54 -4.18 7.86
C GLU A 119 -7.03 -5.57 8.29
N LYS A 120 -7.67 -6.31 7.37
CA LYS A 120 -8.11 -7.69 7.62
C LYS A 120 -6.94 -8.67 7.70
N LEU A 121 -5.90 -8.44 6.90
CA LEU A 121 -4.71 -9.29 6.87
C LEU A 121 -3.85 -9.14 8.13
N LEU A 122 -3.90 -7.97 8.77
CA LEU A 122 -3.06 -7.60 9.92
C LEU A 122 -3.87 -7.33 11.20
N PRO A 123 -4.66 -8.32 11.70
CA PRO A 123 -5.53 -8.11 12.86
C PRO A 123 -4.76 -7.79 14.17
N ASP A 124 -3.50 -8.24 14.26
CA ASP A 124 -2.64 -8.07 15.44
C ASP A 124 -1.76 -6.82 15.38
N MET A 125 -1.81 -6.06 14.28
CA MET A 125 -1.02 -4.83 14.12
C MET A 125 -1.55 -3.73 15.05
N ASP A 126 -0.66 -2.93 15.62
CA ASP A 126 -1.04 -1.78 16.43
C ASP A 126 -1.97 -0.85 15.63
N LYS A 127 -3.23 -0.76 16.05
CA LYS A 127 -4.27 -0.06 15.30
C LYS A 127 -3.96 1.42 15.12
N ALA A 128 -3.46 2.10 16.15
CA ALA A 128 -3.14 3.52 16.07
C ALA A 128 -2.03 3.80 15.05
N PHE A 129 -1.01 2.95 15.01
CA PHE A 129 0.07 3.01 14.03
C PHE A 129 -0.45 2.79 12.60
N MET A 130 -1.23 1.74 12.38
CA MET A 130 -1.78 1.42 11.06
C MET A 130 -2.72 2.54 10.57
N GLN A 131 -3.61 3.03 11.42
CA GLN A 131 -4.52 4.14 11.08
C GLN A 131 -3.79 5.42 10.74
N LYS A 132 -2.67 5.71 11.41
CA LYS A 132 -1.83 6.86 11.06
C LYS A 132 -1.24 6.73 9.65
N ILE A 133 -0.78 5.54 9.27
CA ILE A 133 -0.27 5.28 7.91
C ILE A 133 -1.39 5.45 6.88
N ILE A 134 -2.54 4.81 7.10
CA ILE A 134 -3.72 4.90 6.21
C ILE A 134 -4.16 6.35 6.04
N TYR A 135 -4.29 7.10 7.15
CA TYR A 135 -4.70 8.49 7.13
C TYR A 135 -3.80 9.33 6.23
N HIS A 136 -2.47 9.24 6.41
CA HIS A 136 -1.53 10.01 5.62
C HIS A 136 -1.45 9.54 4.15
N SER A 137 -1.67 8.25 3.88
CA SER A 137 -1.73 7.71 2.51
C SER A 137 -2.94 8.23 1.74
N LEU A 138 -4.11 8.26 2.40
CA LEU A 138 -5.38 8.66 1.78
C LEU A 138 -5.60 10.19 1.76
N LYS A 139 -4.85 10.94 2.58
CA LYS A 139 -5.02 12.40 2.70
C LYS A 139 -5.01 13.15 1.36
N PRO A 140 -4.08 12.90 0.41
CA PRO A 140 -4.05 13.65 -0.85
C PRO A 140 -5.35 13.50 -1.67
N TYR A 141 -5.95 12.31 -1.68
CA TYR A 141 -7.22 12.04 -2.36
C TYR A 141 -8.38 12.75 -1.66
N ARG A 142 -8.44 12.66 -0.34
CA ARG A 142 -9.48 13.31 0.49
C ARG A 142 -9.43 14.83 0.39
N ASP A 143 -8.24 15.42 0.38
CA ASP A 143 -8.03 16.86 0.20
C ASP A 143 -8.53 17.35 -1.17
N GLN A 144 -8.29 16.58 -2.24
CA GLN A 144 -8.78 16.89 -3.59
C GLN A 144 -10.31 16.85 -3.66
N LEU A 145 -10.94 15.94 -2.92
CA LEU A 145 -12.39 15.80 -2.86
C LEU A 145 -13.06 16.73 -1.83
N GLN A 146 -12.29 17.44 -1.01
CA GLN A 146 -12.79 18.22 0.15
C GLN A 146 -13.59 17.36 1.15
N VAL A 147 -13.22 16.09 1.30
CA VAL A 147 -13.90 15.13 2.20
C VAL A 147 -13.09 15.00 3.49
N GLU A 148 -13.73 15.20 4.66
CA GLU A 148 -13.09 14.93 5.96
C GLU A 148 -13.02 13.43 6.25
N PRO A 149 -12.03 12.94 7.01
CA PRO A 149 -11.96 11.53 7.42
C PRO A 149 -13.21 11.13 8.23
N ALA A 150 -13.77 9.96 7.91
CA ALA A 150 -14.88 9.35 8.65
C ALA A 150 -14.46 8.84 10.05
#